data_AF-A0A6M0AFV4-F1
#
_entry.id   AF-A0A6M0AFV4-F1
#
_cell.length_a   1.000
_cell.length_b   1.000
_cell.length_c   1.000
_cell.angle_alpha   90.00
_cell.angle_beta   90.00
_cell.angle_gamma   90.00
#
_symmetry.space_group_name_H-M   'P 1'
#
loop_
_entity.id
_entity.type
_entity.pdbx_description
1 polymer ?
#
loop_
_entity_poly.entity_id
_entity_poly.type
_entity_poly.pdbx_seq_one_letter_code
_entity_poly.pdbx_strand_id
1 'polypeptide(L)'
;KRAGFRIVKGITTDDGAWKQITTRRIVDYAIYGVRSSCNPYIGKLNNERVRGAMKATLNAFLTRMVDNEALVSYQLDVSATRAQEKEGKVMVTMTLMPTFSIDFIQVTMYLE
;
A
#
# COMPACT_ATOMS: atom_id res chain seq x y z
N LYS A 1 33.08 7.38 -18.70
CA LYS A 1 32.05 7.52 -19.77
C LYS A 1 30.96 8.45 -19.25
N ARG A 2 30.62 9.46 -20.06
CA ARG A 2 29.69 10.56 -19.78
C ARG A 2 28.36 10.04 -19.22
N ALA A 3 27.89 10.63 -18.13
CA ALA A 3 26.49 10.52 -17.74
C ALA A 3 25.67 11.01 -18.95
N GLY A 4 24.96 10.09 -19.61
CA GLY A 4 24.00 10.43 -20.67
C GLY A 4 22.79 11.16 -20.10
N PHE A 5 21.68 11.20 -20.83
CA PHE A 5 20.44 11.72 -20.29
C PHE A 5 19.98 10.89 -19.08
N ARG A 6 19.70 11.58 -17.96
CA ARG A 6 19.18 10.99 -16.74
C ARG A 6 17.80 11.56 -16.43
N ILE A 7 16.85 10.67 -16.15
CA ILE A 7 15.56 11.07 -15.61
C ILE A 7 15.77 11.37 -14.12
N VAL A 8 15.57 12.62 -13.74
CA VAL A 8 15.87 13.12 -12.39
C VAL A 8 14.65 13.22 -11.49
N LYS A 9 13.44 13.25 -12.07
CA LYS A 9 12.19 13.36 -11.31
C LYS A 9 11.04 12.71 -12.05
N GLY A 10 10.19 12.01 -11.31
CA GLY A 10 8.95 11.41 -11.80
C GLY A 10 7.75 12.01 -11.08
N ILE A 11 7.15 13.04 -11.69
CA ILE A 11 5.86 13.59 -11.24
C ILE A 11 4.74 13.11 -12.15
N THR A 12 3.58 12.86 -11.57
CA THR A 12 2.35 12.62 -12.31
C THR A 12 1.73 13.95 -12.73
N THR A 13 0.61 13.89 -13.45
CA THR A 13 -0.21 15.07 -13.77
C THR A 13 -1.15 15.48 -12.62
N ASP A 14 -1.11 14.77 -11.49
CA ASP A 14 -1.89 15.07 -10.29
C ASP A 14 -1.20 16.17 -9.46
N ASP A 15 -1.99 17.11 -8.94
CA ASP A 15 -1.53 18.25 -8.14
C ASP A 15 -1.64 18.04 -6.63
N GLY A 16 -2.22 16.91 -6.19
CA GLY A 16 -2.45 16.57 -4.79
C GLY A 16 -1.58 15.41 -4.28
N ALA A 17 -2.20 14.51 -3.52
CA ALA A 17 -1.52 13.42 -2.83
C ALA A 17 -0.83 12.40 -3.77
N TRP A 18 -1.16 12.41 -5.07
CA TRP A 18 -0.62 11.47 -6.05
C TRP A 18 0.45 12.06 -6.95
N LYS A 19 0.95 13.26 -6.61
CA LYS A 19 1.95 14.00 -7.40
C LYS A 19 3.23 13.20 -7.69
N GLN A 20 3.70 12.39 -6.73
CA GLN A 20 4.91 11.58 -6.92
C GLN A 20 4.56 10.22 -7.53
N ILE A 21 5.26 9.83 -8.60
CA ILE A 21 5.02 8.55 -9.27
C ILE A 21 5.28 7.35 -8.35
N THR A 22 6.21 7.49 -7.40
CA THR A 22 6.55 6.46 -6.42
C THR A 22 5.34 6.13 -5.54
N THR A 23 4.72 7.15 -4.94
CA THR A 23 3.49 7.01 -4.15
C THR A 23 2.39 6.32 -4.95
N ARG A 24 2.17 6.77 -6.19
CA ARG A 24 1.15 6.18 -7.07
C ARG A 24 1.39 4.69 -7.30
N ARG A 25 2.62 4.31 -7.67
CA ARG A 25 2.96 2.92 -8.00
C ARG A 25 2.96 1.99 -6.79
N ILE A 26 3.36 2.47 -5.61
CA ILE A 26 3.29 1.70 -4.36
C ILE A 26 1.83 1.35 -4.06
N VAL A 27 0.92 2.32 -4.15
CA VAL A 27 -0.49 2.07 -3.87
C VAL A 27 -1.15 1.21 -4.95
N ASP A 28 -0.84 1.44 -6.23
CA ASP A 28 -1.36 0.57 -7.31
C ASP A 28 -0.93 -0.89 -7.11
N TYR A 29 0.32 -1.13 -6.69
CA TYR A 29 0.81 -2.46 -6.32
C TYR A 29 0.06 -3.05 -5.11
N ALA A 30 -0.18 -2.23 -4.08
CA ALA A 30 -0.97 -2.65 -2.92
C ALA A 30 -2.40 -3.02 -3.31
N ILE A 31 -3.08 -2.22 -4.13
CA ILE A 31 -4.45 -2.50 -4.63
C ILE A 31 -4.49 -3.84 -5.36
N TYR A 32 -3.54 -4.07 -6.28
CA TYR A 32 -3.45 -5.32 -7.01
C TYR A 32 -3.22 -6.52 -6.08
N GLY A 33 -2.26 -6.41 -5.15
CA GLY A 33 -1.92 -7.48 -4.22
C GLY A 33 -3.04 -7.82 -3.23
N VAL A 34 -3.74 -6.80 -2.72
CA VAL A 34 -4.92 -6.97 -1.86
C VAL A 34 -6.03 -7.68 -2.63
N ARG A 35 -6.34 -7.25 -3.86
CA ARG A 35 -7.36 -7.89 -4.69
C ARG A 35 -7.04 -9.36 -4.95
N SER A 36 -5.81 -9.65 -5.37
CA SER A 36 -5.35 -11.02 -5.61
C SER A 36 -5.45 -11.89 -4.34
N SER A 37 -5.04 -11.34 -3.20
CA SER A 37 -5.08 -12.04 -1.89
C SER A 37 -6.51 -12.32 -1.39
N CYS A 38 -7.49 -11.49 -1.76
CA CYS A 38 -8.88 -11.67 -1.39
C CYS A 38 -9.64 -12.65 -2.29
N ASN A 39 -9.23 -12.83 -3.55
CA ASN A 39 -9.93 -13.71 -4.50
C ASN A 39 -10.20 -15.14 -3.97
N PRO A 40 -9.27 -15.82 -3.26
CA PRO A 40 -9.53 -17.15 -2.71
C PRO A 40 -10.59 -17.22 -1.60
N TYR A 41 -11.10 -16.08 -1.13
CA TYR A 41 -12.12 -15.99 -0.09
C TYR A 41 -13.53 -15.74 -0.64
N ILE A 42 -13.66 -15.43 -1.93
CA ILE A 42 -14.97 -15.31 -2.60
C ILE A 42 -15.66 -16.67 -2.55
N GLY A 43 -16.93 -16.68 -2.14
CA GLY A 43 -17.74 -17.90 -1.98
C GLY A 43 -17.48 -18.70 -0.69
N LYS A 44 -16.55 -18.26 0.17
CA LYS A 44 -16.37 -18.86 1.51
C LYS A 44 -17.37 -18.30 2.52
N LEU A 45 -17.52 -19.01 3.63
CA LEU A 45 -18.38 -18.60 4.75
C LEU A 45 -17.98 -17.22 5.27
N ASN A 46 -18.92 -16.29 5.36
CA ASN A 46 -18.71 -14.98 5.98
C ASN A 46 -18.87 -15.10 7.51
N ASN A 47 -17.87 -15.70 8.16
CA ASN A 47 -17.79 -15.78 9.62
C ASN A 47 -16.44 -15.25 10.11
N GLU A 48 -16.33 -15.05 11.43
CA GLU A 48 -15.14 -14.49 12.05
C GLU A 48 -13.87 -15.30 11.72
N ARG A 49 -13.95 -16.63 11.69
CA ARG A 49 -12.80 -17.50 11.37
C ARG A 49 -12.25 -17.26 9.97
N VAL A 50 -13.12 -17.19 8.96
CA VAL A 50 -12.68 -16.95 7.56
C VAL A 50 -12.19 -15.51 7.40
N ARG A 51 -12.85 -14.54 8.03
CA ARG A 51 -12.39 -13.13 8.03
C ARG A 51 -11.03 -12.97 8.71
N GLY A 52 -10.80 -13.65 9.83
CA GLY A 52 -9.51 -13.69 10.52
C GLY A 52 -8.42 -14.31 9.65
N ALA A 53 -8.71 -15.40 8.95
CA ALA A 53 -7.78 -15.99 7.99
C ALA A 53 -7.46 -15.03 6.82
N MET A 54 -8.45 -14.30 6.31
CA MET A 54 -8.24 -13.28 5.28
C MET A 54 -7.38 -12.12 5.79
N LYS A 55 -7.64 -11.64 7.01
CA LYS A 55 -6.84 -10.61 7.68
C LYS A 55 -5.38 -11.06 7.82
N ALA A 56 -5.13 -12.31 8.20
CA ALA A 56 -3.78 -12.87 8.29
C ALA A 56 -3.05 -12.89 6.93
N THR A 57 -3.71 -13.31 5.86
CA THR A 57 -3.14 -13.31 4.49
C THR A 57 -2.79 -11.89 4.03
N LEU A 58 -3.69 -10.93 4.24
CA LEU A 58 -3.45 -9.52 3.91
C LEU A 58 -2.33 -8.91 4.75
N ASN A 59 -2.28 -9.22 6.04
CA ASN A 59 -1.19 -8.80 6.93
C ASN A 59 0.16 -9.32 6.43
N ALA A 60 0.27 -10.60 6.06
CA ALA A 60 1.50 -11.16 5.55
C ALA A 60 1.95 -10.46 4.24
N PHE A 61 1.01 -10.08 3.37
CA PHE A 61 1.32 -9.32 2.16
C PHE A 61 1.81 -7.90 2.47
N LEU A 62 1.11 -7.16 3.32
CA LEU A 62 1.49 -5.78 3.68
C LEU A 62 2.79 -5.74 4.50
N THR A 63 3.05 -6.74 5.35
CA THR A 63 4.33 -6.87 6.08
C THR A 63 5.49 -6.98 5.11
N ARG A 64 5.37 -7.80 4.05
CA ARG A 64 6.41 -7.85 3.00
C ARG A 64 6.62 -6.52 2.29
N MET A 65 5.59 -5.67 2.19
CA MET A 65 5.77 -4.33 1.64
C MET A 65 6.55 -3.41 2.59
N VAL A 66 6.40 -3.60 3.90
CA VAL A 66 7.22 -2.92 4.91
C VAL A 66 8.66 -3.43 4.87
N ASP A 67 8.86 -4.75 4.83
CA ASP A 67 10.19 -5.37 4.78
C ASP A 67 10.99 -4.95 3.54
N ASN A 68 10.29 -4.74 2.41
CA ASN A 68 10.88 -4.24 1.16
C ASN A 68 10.92 -2.70 1.09
N GLU A 69 10.69 -2.00 2.20
CA GLU A 69 10.75 -0.54 2.35
C GLU A 69 9.79 0.25 1.45
N ALA A 70 8.79 -0.41 0.86
CA ALA A 70 7.75 0.26 0.09
C ALA A 70 6.76 1.02 1.00
N LEU A 71 6.52 0.49 2.21
CA LEU A 71 5.71 1.13 3.24
C LEU A 71 6.55 1.36 4.50
N VAL A 72 6.31 2.47 5.17
CA VAL A 72 6.81 2.72 6.53
C VAL A 72 5.96 1.97 7.56
N SER A 73 4.64 2.04 7.41
CA SER A 73 3.68 1.35 8.28
C SER A 73 2.32 1.20 7.59
N TYR A 74 1.43 0.42 8.19
CA TYR A 74 0.05 0.28 7.74
C TYR A 74 -0.90 -0.05 8.90
N GLN A 75 -2.19 0.21 8.70
CA GLN A 75 -3.29 -0.27 9.54
C GLN A 75 -4.24 -1.10 8.69
N LEU A 76 -4.72 -2.23 9.23
CA LEU A 76 -5.63 -3.14 8.53
C LEU A 76 -6.74 -3.63 9.47
N ASP A 77 -7.98 -3.46 9.03
CA ASP A 77 -9.14 -4.11 9.60
C ASP A 77 -9.95 -4.89 8.55
N VAL A 78 -10.50 -6.02 8.99
CA VAL A 78 -11.37 -6.89 8.18
C VAL A 78 -12.57 -7.25 9.03
N SER A 79 -13.73 -6.72 8.67
CA SER A 79 -14.95 -6.85 9.46
C SER A 79 -16.20 -6.93 8.58
N ALA A 80 -17.30 -7.40 9.17
CA ALA A 80 -18.61 -7.41 8.53
C ALA A 80 -19.68 -7.18 9.60
N THR A 81 -20.60 -6.25 9.35
CA THR A 81 -21.81 -6.09 10.16
C THR A 81 -22.85 -7.16 9.82
N ARG A 82 -23.85 -7.36 10.68
CA ARG A 82 -24.89 -8.36 10.41
C ARG A 82 -25.68 -8.10 9.12
N ALA A 83 -25.89 -6.82 8.77
CA ALA A 83 -26.50 -6.45 7.51
C ALA A 83 -25.59 -6.81 6.32
N GLN A 84 -24.30 -6.50 6.42
CA GLN A 84 -23.30 -6.85 5.40
C GLN A 84 -23.17 -8.37 5.22
N GLU A 85 -23.22 -9.14 6.30
CA GLU A 85 -23.20 -10.61 6.24
C GLU A 85 -24.39 -11.16 5.44
N LYS A 86 -25.61 -10.63 5.65
CA LYS A 86 -26.80 -11.02 4.87
C LYS A 86 -26.67 -10.70 3.38
N GLU A 87 -25.96 -9.62 3.06
CA GLU A 87 -25.66 -9.20 1.68
C GLU A 87 -24.42 -9.91 1.09
N GLY A 88 -23.76 -10.78 1.85
CA GLY A 88 -22.54 -11.46 1.41
C GLY A 88 -21.30 -10.55 1.30
N LYS A 89 -21.29 -9.40 1.98
CA LYS A 89 -20.21 -8.42 1.95
C LYS A 89 -19.25 -8.58 3.15
N VAL A 90 -17.97 -8.37 2.89
CA VAL A 90 -16.93 -8.18 3.91
C VAL A 90 -16.21 -6.88 3.61
N MET A 91 -16.01 -6.05 4.62
CA MET A 91 -15.28 -4.80 4.51
C MET A 91 -13.82 -5.03 4.88
N VAL A 92 -12.94 -4.56 4.01
CA VAL A 92 -11.50 -4.46 4.28
C VAL A 92 -11.16 -2.98 4.29
N THR A 93 -10.77 -2.48 5.46
CA THR A 93 -10.40 -1.08 5.65
C THR A 93 -8.91 -1.02 5.94
N MET A 94 -8.16 -0.20 5.19
CA MET A 94 -6.73 -0.05 5.43
C MET A 94 -6.26 1.38 5.24
N THR A 95 -5.24 1.74 6.01
CA THR A 95 -4.49 2.99 5.89
C THR A 95 -3.04 2.63 5.61
N LEU A 96 -2.48 3.14 4.52
CA LEU A 96 -1.11 2.88 4.11
C LEU A 96 -0.26 4.13 4.31
N MET A 97 0.97 3.96 4.79
CA MET A 97 1.98 5.02 4.88
C MET A 97 3.15 4.69 3.93
N PRO A 98 3.13 5.20 2.68
CA PRO A 98 4.20 4.93 1.70
C PRO A 98 5.51 5.63 2.04
N THR A 99 6.62 5.04 1.61
CA THR A 99 7.93 5.69 1.65
C THR A 99 8.05 6.72 0.52
N PHE A 100 8.49 7.93 0.84
CA PHE A 100 8.65 9.01 -0.15
C PHE A 100 10.07 9.11 -0.70
N SER A 101 10.18 9.58 -1.95
CA SER A 101 11.46 9.87 -2.58
C SER A 101 12.07 11.16 -2.04
N ILE A 102 13.40 11.21 -2.00
CA ILE A 102 14.15 12.43 -1.68
C ILE A 102 14.17 13.31 -2.92
N ASP A 103 13.57 14.50 -2.83
CA ASP A 103 13.55 15.49 -3.90
C ASP A 103 14.71 16.51 -3.81
N PHE A 104 15.15 16.84 -2.59
CA PHE A 104 16.18 17.84 -2.33
C PHE A 104 17.13 17.36 -1.23
N ILE A 105 18.41 17.71 -1.36
CA ILE A 105 19.44 17.48 -0.35
C ILE A 105 20.02 18.83 0.01
N GLN A 106 19.88 19.24 1.26
CA GLN A 106 20.45 20.47 1.78
C GLN A 106 21.68 20.15 2.62
N VAL A 107 22.81 20.78 2.29
CA VAL A 107 24.09 20.58 2.98
C VAL A 107 24.62 21.92 3.44
N THR A 108 24.97 22.03 4.72
CA THR A 108 25.65 23.19 5.31
C THR A 108 27.05 22.76 5.73
N MET A 109 28.08 23.48 5.28
CA MET A 109 29.49 23.23 5.61
C MET A 109 30.13 24.49 6.19
N TYR A 110 30.92 24.31 7.24
CA TYR A 110 31.72 25.36 7.88
C TYR A 110 33.20 25.00 7.73
N LEU A 111 34.05 26.01 7.56
CA LEU A 111 35.50 25.88 7.45
C LEU A 111 36.16 26.57 8.65
N GLU A 112 37.29 26.02 9.09
CA GLU A 112 38.22 26.66 10.03
C GLU A 112 39.29 27.47 9.29
#